data_AF-Q82EZ7-F1
#
_entry.id   AF-Q82EZ7-F1
#
_cell.length_a   1.000
_cell.length_b   1.000
_cell.length_c   1.000
_cell.angle_alpha   90.00
_cell.angle_beta   90.00
_cell.angle_gamma   90.00
#
_symmetry.space_group_name_H-M   'P 1'
#
loop_
_entity.id
_entity.type
_entity.pdbx_description
1 polymer ?
#
loop_
_entity_poly.entity_id
_entity_poly.type
_entity_poly.pdbx_seq_one_letter_code
_entity_poly.pdbx_strand_id
1 'polypeptide(L)'
;MTTSGRMRLLTDEQWARLVPCLPHNTGKAGCPFADHRRIVEGIIYRYRTAIPWRDLPREAFGPWQTVSKRPRRWAADGTWDTVLAQLTAQADSIHRVDWTVSVDSTINRAHQHATNTVRPEKDTGAATCRSKTEVPATRSEPAGHAIGRSRGGLTTKIHHAVDGNGRPLAVVVTPGQVHDAQVLPLLLGDIRVPRLGRGRPRTTPDALLADKAYSSKQVRADLAARGIRTVIPERADQQANRKRKGCSGGRLPRYGHRDLQA
;
A
#
# COMPACT_ATOMS: atom_id res chain seq x y z
N MET A 1 -27.39 -19.68 8.68
CA MET A 1 -26.85 -19.14 9.94
C MET A 1 -25.96 -17.95 9.61
N THR A 2 -26.41 -16.74 9.91
CA THR A 2 -25.63 -15.51 9.70
C THR A 2 -24.56 -15.38 10.78
N THR A 3 -23.31 -15.70 10.45
CA THR A 3 -22.16 -15.51 11.35
C THR A 3 -22.05 -14.03 11.73
N SER A 4 -22.13 -13.73 13.03
CA SER A 4 -21.98 -12.41 13.64
C SER A 4 -20.83 -11.61 13.00
N GLY A 5 -21.08 -10.34 12.68
CA GLY A 5 -20.24 -9.51 11.79
C GLY A 5 -18.75 -9.41 12.17
N ARG A 6 -18.37 -9.69 13.42
CA ARG A 6 -16.96 -9.71 13.86
C ARG A 6 -16.23 -11.01 13.48
N MET A 7 -16.91 -12.16 13.46
CA MET A 7 -16.36 -13.46 13.06
C MET A 7 -16.58 -13.77 11.57
N ARG A 8 -16.86 -12.77 10.73
CA ARG A 8 -17.07 -13.01 9.29
C ARG A 8 -15.83 -13.64 8.65
N LEU A 9 -15.94 -14.92 8.32
CA LEU A 9 -14.94 -15.72 7.62
C LEU A 9 -15.05 -15.51 6.11
N LEU A 10 -14.07 -16.01 5.36
CA LEU A 10 -14.12 -15.97 3.90
C LEU A 10 -15.17 -16.97 3.40
N THR A 11 -15.95 -16.57 2.42
CA THR A 11 -16.80 -17.54 1.70
C THR A 11 -15.92 -18.51 0.91
N ASP A 12 -16.45 -19.68 0.58
CA ASP A 12 -15.70 -20.67 -0.24
C ASP A 12 -15.30 -20.08 -1.60
N GLU A 13 -16.16 -19.25 -2.18
CA GLU A 13 -15.86 -18.52 -3.41
C GLU A 13 -14.69 -17.54 -3.25
N GLN A 14 -14.65 -16.79 -2.15
CA GLN A 14 -13.53 -15.88 -1.85
C GLN A 14 -12.24 -16.67 -1.60
N TRP A 15 -12.35 -17.79 -0.88
CA TRP A 15 -11.24 -18.67 -0.59
C TRP A 15 -10.66 -19.28 -1.87
N ALA A 16 -11.51 -19.75 -2.79
CA ALA A 16 -11.10 -20.31 -4.08
C ALA A 16 -10.27 -19.33 -4.93
N ARG A 17 -10.45 -18.01 -4.76
CA ARG A 17 -9.64 -16.99 -5.44
C ARG A 17 -8.24 -16.86 -4.83
N LEU A 18 -8.08 -17.14 -3.53
CA LEU A 18 -6.82 -16.99 -2.79
C LEU A 18 -5.93 -18.23 -2.90
N VAL A 19 -6.52 -19.43 -2.77
CA VAL A 19 -5.77 -20.71 -2.70
C VAL A 19 -4.68 -20.84 -3.77
N PRO A 20 -4.92 -20.52 -5.05
CA PRO A 20 -3.90 -20.70 -6.09
C PRO A 20 -2.65 -19.85 -5.88
N CYS A 21 -2.76 -18.73 -5.14
CA CYS A 21 -1.66 -17.80 -4.89
C CYS A 21 -0.84 -18.15 -3.66
N LEU A 22 -1.30 -19.09 -2.82
CA LEU A 22 -0.63 -19.42 -1.57
C LEU A 22 0.44 -20.49 -1.78
N PRO A 23 1.51 -20.51 -0.97
CA PRO A 23 2.58 -21.49 -1.13
C PRO A 23 2.11 -22.91 -0.83
N HIS A 24 2.33 -23.84 -1.75
CA HIS A 24 1.94 -25.24 -1.57
C HIS A 24 3.06 -26.04 -0.88
N ASN A 25 2.70 -27.18 -0.28
CA ASN A 25 3.67 -28.09 0.36
C ASN A 25 4.49 -28.91 -0.66
N THR A 26 4.11 -28.88 -1.94
CA THR A 26 4.74 -29.66 -3.01
C THR A 26 6.24 -29.36 -3.09
N GLY A 27 7.07 -30.40 -2.91
CA GLY A 27 8.53 -30.30 -3.02
C GLY A 27 9.27 -29.78 -1.79
N LYS A 28 8.60 -29.55 -0.63
CA LYS A 28 9.30 -29.16 0.61
C LYS A 28 9.57 -30.36 1.52
N ALA A 29 10.84 -30.61 1.81
CA ALA A 29 11.25 -31.49 2.90
C ALA A 29 11.05 -30.75 4.24
N GLY A 30 10.06 -31.15 5.03
CA GLY A 30 9.78 -30.57 6.35
C GLY A 30 8.33 -30.71 6.81
N CYS A 31 8.02 -30.11 7.96
CA CYS A 31 6.66 -30.12 8.52
C CYS A 31 5.68 -29.41 7.56
N PRO A 32 4.58 -30.06 7.16
CA PRO A 32 3.57 -29.45 6.29
C PRO A 32 3.06 -28.12 6.85
N PHE A 33 2.68 -27.20 5.95
CA PHE A 33 1.94 -26.02 6.39
C PHE A 33 0.64 -26.42 7.08
N ALA A 34 0.38 -25.81 8.25
CA ALA A 34 -0.94 -25.84 8.86
C ALA A 34 -1.98 -25.21 7.93
N ASP A 35 -3.26 -25.53 8.14
CA ASP A 35 -4.36 -25.10 7.28
C ASP A 35 -4.30 -23.59 6.96
N HIS A 36 -4.09 -23.30 5.68
CA HIS A 36 -3.95 -21.94 5.18
C HIS A 36 -5.22 -21.12 5.37
N ARG A 37 -6.40 -21.72 5.24
CA ARG A 37 -7.67 -21.01 5.38
C ARG A 37 -7.80 -20.46 6.78
N ARG A 38 -7.63 -21.36 7.75
CA ARG A 38 -7.67 -21.04 9.17
C ARG A 38 -6.68 -19.94 9.56
N ILE A 39 -5.47 -19.98 9.00
CA ILE A 39 -4.46 -18.93 9.24
C ILE A 39 -4.86 -17.60 8.61
N VAL A 40 -5.27 -17.58 7.34
CA VAL A 40 -5.68 -16.35 6.63
C VAL A 40 -6.88 -15.70 7.31
N GLU A 41 -7.88 -16.49 7.69
CA GLU A 41 -9.05 -16.00 8.42
C GLU A 41 -8.66 -15.44 9.79
N GLY A 42 -7.72 -16.09 10.50
CA GLY A 42 -7.16 -15.56 11.75
C GLY A 42 -6.43 -14.23 11.59
N ILE A 43 -5.69 -14.06 10.49
CA ILE A 43 -5.04 -12.79 10.12
C ILE A 43 -6.09 -11.71 9.87
N ILE A 44 -7.11 -12.00 9.06
CA ILE A 44 -8.20 -11.07 8.75
C ILE A 44 -8.96 -10.68 10.03
N TYR A 45 -9.29 -11.66 10.87
CA TYR A 45 -9.97 -11.43 12.13
C TYR A 45 -9.15 -10.50 13.04
N ARG A 46 -7.85 -10.76 13.17
CA ARG A 46 -6.94 -9.92 13.96
C ARG A 46 -6.86 -8.49 13.45
N TYR A 47 -6.81 -8.26 12.14
CA TYR A 47 -6.77 -6.91 11.57
C TYR A 47 -8.10 -6.19 11.69
N ARG A 48 -9.22 -6.90 11.60
CA ARG A 48 -10.57 -6.34 11.76
C ARG A 48 -10.89 -5.93 13.19
N THR A 49 -10.47 -6.72 14.17
CA THR A 49 -10.86 -6.56 15.58
C THR A 49 -9.80 -5.86 16.44
N ALA A 50 -8.57 -5.73 15.92
CA ALA A 50 -7.43 -5.14 16.60
C ALA A 50 -7.01 -5.81 17.94
N ILE A 51 -7.54 -6.99 18.27
CA ILE A 51 -7.26 -7.71 19.54
C ILE A 51 -5.76 -8.01 19.73
N PRO A 52 -5.24 -8.16 20.95
CA PRO A 52 -3.89 -8.68 21.14
C PRO A 52 -3.70 -10.05 20.47
N TRP A 53 -2.51 -10.34 19.93
CA TRP A 53 -2.24 -11.64 19.31
C TRP A 53 -2.47 -12.82 20.26
N ARG A 54 -2.16 -12.63 21.56
CA ARG A 54 -2.35 -13.65 22.60
C ARG A 54 -3.81 -14.00 22.85
N ASP A 55 -4.73 -13.11 22.49
CA ASP A 55 -6.17 -13.26 22.71
C ASP A 55 -6.88 -13.81 21.46
N LEU A 56 -6.12 -14.18 20.43
CA LEU A 56 -6.67 -14.78 19.22
C LEU A 56 -7.35 -16.12 19.57
N PRO A 57 -8.64 -16.32 19.22
CA PRO A 57 -9.36 -17.56 19.53
C PRO A 57 -8.65 -18.80 18.97
N ARG A 58 -7.99 -19.56 19.85
CA ARG A 58 -7.16 -20.71 19.47
C ARG A 58 -7.99 -21.80 18.81
N GLU A 59 -9.19 -22.05 19.32
CA GLU A 59 -10.12 -23.05 18.77
C GLU A 59 -10.51 -22.74 17.33
N ALA A 60 -10.70 -21.46 16.99
CA ALA A 60 -11.03 -21.04 15.64
C ALA A 60 -9.81 -20.95 14.71
N PHE A 61 -8.69 -20.38 15.14
CA PHE A 61 -7.59 -19.98 14.23
C PHE A 61 -6.25 -20.71 14.45
N GLY A 62 -6.17 -21.52 15.51
CA GLY A 62 -4.98 -22.28 15.86
C GLY A 62 -3.98 -21.46 16.69
N PRO A 63 -2.72 -21.91 16.81
CA PRO A 63 -1.71 -21.24 17.61
C PRO A 63 -1.43 -19.82 17.08
N TRP A 64 -1.60 -18.80 17.93
CA TRP A 64 -1.39 -17.40 17.54
C TRP A 64 0.04 -17.11 17.06
N GLN A 65 1.04 -17.89 17.49
CA GLN A 65 2.42 -17.76 17.02
C GLN A 65 2.53 -18.08 15.53
N THR A 66 1.76 -19.05 15.05
CA THR A 66 1.73 -19.42 13.63
C THR A 66 1.05 -18.32 12.83
N VAL A 67 -0.11 -17.85 13.31
CA VAL A 67 -0.88 -16.79 12.66
C VAL A 67 -0.09 -15.48 12.61
N SER A 68 0.60 -15.09 13.70
CA SER A 68 1.37 -13.83 13.75
C SER A 68 2.65 -13.84 12.89
N LYS A 69 3.30 -15.00 12.72
CA LYS A 69 4.51 -15.12 11.88
C LYS A 69 4.19 -15.09 10.38
N ARG A 70 3.00 -15.54 9.98
CA ARG A 70 2.64 -15.75 8.57
C ARG A 70 2.58 -14.45 7.76
N PRO A 71 1.94 -13.35 8.22
CA PRO A 71 1.91 -12.09 7.48
C PRO A 71 3.30 -11.60 7.08
N ARG A 72 4.27 -11.58 8.01
CA ARG A 72 5.64 -11.13 7.72
C ARG A 72 6.37 -12.06 6.75
N ARG A 73 6.25 -13.38 6.92
CA ARG A 73 6.89 -14.34 6.01
C ARG A 73 6.37 -14.19 4.58
N TRP A 74 5.05 -14.09 4.44
CA TRP A 74 4.38 -13.94 3.15
C TRP A 74 4.55 -12.55 2.51
N ALA A 75 4.88 -11.54 3.31
CA ALA A 75 5.32 -10.24 2.77
C ALA A 75 6.76 -10.33 2.24
N ALA A 76 7.64 -11.02 2.97
CA ALA A 76 9.05 -11.17 2.59
C ALA A 76 9.24 -12.03 1.33
N ASP A 77 8.45 -13.08 1.15
CA ASP A 77 8.54 -13.98 -0.02
C ASP A 77 7.66 -13.56 -1.22
N GLY A 78 6.88 -12.48 -1.10
CA GLY A 78 6.04 -11.95 -2.18
C GLY A 78 4.68 -12.63 -2.35
N THR A 79 4.29 -13.54 -1.46
CA THR A 79 2.97 -14.19 -1.49
C THR A 79 1.84 -13.16 -1.47
N TRP A 80 1.92 -12.14 -0.61
CA TRP A 80 0.86 -11.12 -0.53
C TRP A 80 0.74 -10.27 -1.78
N ASP A 81 1.83 -10.01 -2.48
CA ASP A 81 1.81 -9.26 -3.74
C ASP A 81 1.21 -10.08 -4.85
N THR A 82 1.50 -11.38 -4.87
CA THR A 82 0.86 -12.33 -5.79
C THR A 82 -0.64 -12.36 -5.57
N VAL A 83 -1.07 -12.42 -4.30
CA VAL A 83 -2.49 -12.35 -3.92
C VAL A 83 -3.11 -11.02 -4.38
N LEU A 84 -2.48 -9.88 -4.08
CA LEU A 84 -2.98 -8.56 -4.47
C LEU A 84 -3.08 -8.44 -5.99
N ALA A 85 -2.03 -8.82 -6.74
CA ALA A 85 -2.00 -8.76 -8.19
C ALA A 85 -3.11 -9.62 -8.81
N GLN A 86 -3.34 -10.83 -8.31
CA GLN A 86 -4.40 -11.71 -8.78
C GLN A 86 -5.79 -11.14 -8.51
N LEU A 87 -6.04 -10.65 -7.29
CA LEU A 87 -7.35 -10.09 -6.93
C LEU A 87 -7.66 -8.81 -7.72
N THR A 88 -6.66 -7.95 -7.94
CA THR A 88 -6.83 -6.73 -8.73
C THR A 88 -7.01 -7.04 -10.22
N ALA A 89 -6.30 -8.05 -10.77
CA ALA A 89 -6.52 -8.53 -12.14
C ALA A 89 -7.93 -9.09 -12.35
N GLN A 90 -8.43 -9.87 -11.39
CA GLN A 90 -9.80 -10.36 -11.41
C GLN A 90 -10.80 -9.20 -11.38
N ALA A 91 -10.61 -8.21 -10.50
CA ALA A 91 -11.48 -7.04 -10.44
C ALA A 91 -11.47 -6.24 -11.75
N ASP A 92 -10.30 -6.04 -12.35
CA ASP A 92 -10.13 -5.31 -13.60
C ASP A 92 -10.76 -6.05 -14.79
N SER A 93 -10.68 -7.39 -14.83
CA SER A 93 -11.30 -8.22 -15.88
C SER A 93 -12.83 -8.11 -15.96
N ILE A 94 -13.47 -7.72 -14.86
CA ILE A 94 -14.92 -7.50 -14.76
C ILE A 94 -15.27 -6.01 -14.59
N HIS A 95 -14.34 -5.12 -14.97
CA HIS A 95 -14.51 -3.66 -14.94
C HIS A 95 -14.87 -3.08 -13.56
N ARG A 96 -14.42 -3.72 -12.47
CA ARG A 96 -14.63 -3.21 -11.10
C ARG A 96 -13.52 -2.29 -10.62
N VAL A 97 -12.37 -2.23 -11.31
CA VAL A 97 -11.32 -1.25 -10.99
C VAL A 97 -11.69 0.08 -11.61
N ASP A 98 -11.90 1.09 -10.76
CA ASP A 98 -12.11 2.46 -11.20
C ASP A 98 -10.75 3.18 -11.30
N TRP A 99 -10.39 3.54 -12.52
CA TRP A 99 -9.10 4.15 -12.85
C TRP A 99 -9.03 5.65 -12.57
N THR A 100 -10.05 6.18 -11.90
CA THR A 100 -9.99 7.43 -11.13
C THR A 100 -9.28 7.15 -9.81
N VAL A 101 -7.96 7.35 -9.79
CA VAL A 101 -7.09 6.94 -8.68
C VAL A 101 -6.96 8.06 -7.66
N SER A 102 -7.16 7.75 -6.38
CA SER A 102 -6.87 8.67 -5.28
C SER A 102 -5.50 8.34 -4.68
N VAL A 103 -4.72 9.37 -4.34
CA VAL A 103 -3.45 9.23 -3.63
C VAL A 103 -3.45 10.02 -2.33
N ASP A 104 -3.02 9.34 -1.27
CA ASP A 104 -2.83 9.95 0.03
C ASP A 104 -1.68 9.25 0.78
N SER A 105 -1.20 9.87 1.85
CA SER A 105 -0.19 9.30 2.71
C SER A 105 -0.59 9.40 4.17
N THR A 106 -0.17 8.40 4.96
CA THR A 106 -0.35 8.41 6.41
C THR A 106 0.98 8.25 7.12
N ILE A 107 1.12 8.89 8.28
CA ILE A 107 2.35 8.88 9.08
C ILE A 107 2.17 7.95 10.28
N ASN A 108 3.07 6.98 10.41
CA ASN A 108 3.10 6.05 11.53
C ASN A 108 4.33 6.34 12.40
N ARG A 109 4.13 6.51 13.71
CA ARG A 109 5.21 6.66 14.68
C ARG A 109 5.93 5.33 14.87
N ALA A 110 7.25 5.35 14.78
CA ALA A 110 8.08 4.21 15.11
C ALA A 110 8.07 4.00 16.64
N HIS A 111 8.03 2.74 17.06
CA HIS A 111 8.14 2.40 18.48
C HIS A 111 9.47 2.91 19.06
N GLN A 112 9.52 3.21 20.36
CA GLN A 112 10.74 3.75 21.00
C GLN A 112 11.99 2.89 20.78
N HIS A 113 11.84 1.57 20.63
CA HIS A 113 12.96 0.66 20.34
C HIS A 113 13.56 0.80 18.93
N ALA A 114 12.92 1.56 18.03
CA ALA A 114 13.47 1.91 16.72
C ALA A 114 14.53 3.02 16.77
N THR A 115 14.89 3.52 17.96
CA THR A 115 16.01 4.46 18.11
C THR A 115 17.36 3.83 17.76
N ASN A 116 17.49 2.52 17.95
CA ASN A 116 18.76 1.79 17.81
C ASN A 116 19.00 1.25 16.39
N THR A 117 18.14 1.59 15.43
CA THR A 117 18.26 1.11 14.05
C THR A 117 19.33 1.89 13.30
N VAL A 118 20.21 1.17 12.57
CA VAL A 118 21.30 1.75 11.79
C VAL A 118 20.76 2.65 10.69
N ARG A 119 21.38 3.82 10.51
CA ARG A 119 20.99 4.79 9.49
C ARG A 119 22.16 5.05 8.56
N PRO A 120 21.97 4.98 7.23
CA PRO A 120 23.04 5.27 6.28
C PRO A 120 23.51 6.73 6.35
N GLU A 121 22.68 7.62 6.90
CA GLU A 121 22.88 9.08 6.91
C GLU A 121 23.46 9.57 8.25
N LYS A 122 23.48 8.71 9.28
CA LYS A 122 24.04 8.99 10.61
C LYS A 122 24.53 7.67 11.21
N ASP A 123 25.83 7.56 11.45
CA ASP A 123 26.37 6.48 12.26
C ASP A 123 25.77 6.55 13.66
N THR A 124 24.91 5.60 13.99
CA THR A 124 24.25 5.52 15.31
C THR A 124 25.08 4.73 16.31
N GLY A 125 26.30 4.29 15.96
CA GLY A 125 27.18 3.48 16.82
C GLY A 125 26.61 2.12 17.20
N ALA A 126 25.46 1.74 16.62
CA ALA A 126 24.76 0.51 16.90
C ALA A 126 25.07 -0.51 15.80
N ALA A 127 25.73 -1.62 16.13
CA ALA A 127 25.75 -2.77 15.23
C ALA A 127 24.33 -3.36 15.17
N THR A 128 23.82 -3.68 13.98
CA THR A 128 22.56 -4.41 13.88
C THR A 128 22.73 -5.77 14.55
N CYS A 129 21.85 -6.10 15.50
CA CYS A 129 21.64 -7.48 15.90
C CYS A 129 21.08 -8.22 14.67
N ARG A 130 21.96 -8.80 13.85
CA ARG A 130 21.56 -9.71 12.78
C ARG A 130 20.80 -10.88 13.41
N SER A 131 19.47 -10.78 13.46
CA SER A 131 18.65 -11.97 13.61
C SER A 131 18.65 -12.67 12.25
N LYS A 132 19.01 -13.95 12.25
CA LYS A 132 19.16 -14.88 11.12
C LYS A 132 17.89 -15.06 10.28
N THR A 133 17.40 -14.01 9.65
CA THR A 133 16.35 -14.08 8.64
C THR A 133 16.82 -13.25 7.45
N GLU A 134 17.57 -13.89 6.57
CA GLU A 134 17.84 -13.35 5.25
C GLU A 134 16.49 -13.09 4.59
N VAL A 135 16.14 -11.80 4.45
CA VAL A 135 15.03 -11.39 3.60
C VAL A 135 15.46 -11.75 2.17
N PRO A 136 14.66 -12.52 1.41
CA PRO A 136 15.03 -12.92 0.06
C PRO A 136 15.41 -11.70 -0.80
N ALA A 137 16.46 -11.86 -1.60
CA ALA A 137 17.15 -10.83 -2.39
C ALA A 137 16.31 -10.12 -3.48
N THR A 138 14.99 -10.30 -3.51
CA THR A 138 14.11 -9.69 -4.52
C THR A 138 13.56 -8.33 -4.11
N ARG A 139 13.74 -7.91 -2.85
CA ARG A 139 13.37 -6.57 -2.37
C ARG A 139 14.48 -5.98 -1.52
N SER A 140 15.12 -4.93 -2.02
CA SER A 140 16.04 -4.15 -1.20
C SER A 140 15.24 -3.47 -0.09
N GLU A 141 15.57 -3.77 1.16
CA GLU A 141 15.05 -3.03 2.29
C GLU A 141 15.41 -1.53 2.11
N PRO A 142 14.45 -0.61 2.26
CA PRO A 142 14.73 0.81 2.08
C PRO A 142 15.78 1.28 3.09
N ALA A 143 16.62 2.21 2.65
CA ALA A 143 17.62 2.87 3.49
C ALA A 143 17.00 3.33 4.83
N GLY A 144 17.69 3.02 5.93
CA GLY A 144 17.23 3.36 7.29
C GLY A 144 15.87 2.74 7.66
N HIS A 145 15.48 1.64 7.03
CA HIS A 145 14.21 0.93 7.24
C HIS A 145 12.97 1.78 6.97
N ALA A 146 13.10 2.81 6.11
CA ALA A 146 12.09 3.83 5.87
C ALA A 146 11.62 4.55 7.16
N ILE A 147 12.53 4.72 8.13
CA ILE A 147 12.30 5.47 9.36
C ILE A 147 13.12 6.76 9.32
N GLY A 148 12.45 7.89 9.52
CA GLY A 148 13.12 9.19 9.58
C GLY A 148 12.59 10.11 10.66
N ARG A 149 13.25 11.25 10.82
CA ARG A 149 12.92 12.23 11.86
C ARG A 149 11.93 13.25 11.33
N SER A 150 10.73 13.27 11.89
CA SER A 150 9.74 14.32 11.70
C SER A 150 9.54 15.12 12.99
N ARG A 151 8.64 16.13 12.96
CA ARG A 151 8.26 16.90 14.16
C ARG A 151 7.70 15.99 15.27
N GLY A 152 7.12 14.84 14.90
CA GLY A 152 6.55 13.86 15.81
C GLY A 152 7.54 12.81 16.33
N GLY A 153 8.85 12.98 16.10
CA GLY A 153 9.88 12.00 16.45
C GLY A 153 10.23 11.08 15.29
N LEU A 154 10.56 9.82 15.58
CA LEU A 154 10.84 8.82 14.55
C LEU A 154 9.55 8.34 13.92
N THR A 155 9.42 8.52 12.60
CA THR A 155 8.21 8.17 11.87
C THR A 155 8.54 7.57 10.50
N THR A 156 7.62 6.74 10.03
CA THR A 156 7.54 6.26 8.65
C THR A 156 6.28 6.84 8.01
N LYS A 157 6.22 6.87 6.69
CA LYS A 157 5.08 7.32 5.93
C LYS A 157 4.70 6.26 4.90
N ILE A 158 3.42 5.92 4.86
CA ILE A 158 2.86 4.94 3.94
C ILE A 158 2.03 5.73 2.92
N HIS A 159 2.44 5.67 1.66
CA HIS A 159 1.78 6.31 0.53
C HIS A 159 0.96 5.26 -0.20
N HIS A 160 -0.32 5.53 -0.43
CA HIS A 160 -1.24 4.63 -1.10
C HIS A 160 -1.78 5.26 -2.37
N ALA A 161 -1.81 4.49 -3.44
CA ALA A 161 -2.66 4.73 -4.59
C ALA A 161 -3.83 3.75 -4.54
N VAL A 162 -5.06 4.27 -4.55
CA VAL A 162 -6.28 3.47 -4.48
C VAL A 162 -7.20 3.77 -5.66
N ASP A 163 -7.91 2.74 -6.13
CA ASP A 163 -8.97 2.91 -7.12
C ASP A 163 -10.15 3.72 -6.54
N GLY A 164 -11.07 4.18 -7.39
CA GLY A 164 -12.26 4.93 -6.95
C GLY A 164 -13.22 4.17 -6.02
N ASN A 165 -13.00 2.87 -5.82
CA ASN A 165 -13.75 2.01 -4.89
C ASN A 165 -12.95 1.65 -3.63
N GLY A 166 -11.78 2.27 -3.41
CA GLY A 166 -10.91 2.04 -2.25
C GLY A 166 -10.02 0.80 -2.32
N ARG A 167 -9.83 0.19 -3.49
CA ARG A 167 -8.90 -0.95 -3.67
C ARG A 167 -7.46 -0.46 -3.81
N PRO A 168 -6.50 -1.03 -3.08
CA PRO A 168 -5.10 -0.64 -3.22
C PRO A 168 -4.55 -1.08 -4.58
N LEU A 169 -3.92 -0.14 -5.29
CA LEU A 169 -3.23 -0.36 -6.57
C LEU A 169 -1.71 -0.33 -6.41
N ALA A 170 -1.20 0.54 -5.53
CA ALA A 170 0.22 0.62 -5.20
C ALA A 170 0.41 1.13 -3.77
N VAL A 171 1.51 0.69 -3.14
CA VAL A 171 1.90 1.08 -1.79
C VAL A 171 3.40 1.35 -1.75
N VAL A 172 3.79 2.53 -1.30
CA VAL A 172 5.20 2.91 -1.13
C VAL A 172 5.42 3.34 0.31
N VAL A 173 6.52 2.89 0.91
CA VAL A 173 6.89 3.26 2.29
C VAL A 173 8.15 4.10 2.26
N THR A 174 8.11 5.27 2.90
CA THR A 174 9.24 6.20 2.97
C THR A 174 9.51 6.67 4.40
N PRO A 175 10.69 7.24 4.69
CA PRO A 175 10.91 8.01 5.90
C PRO A 175 9.87 9.12 6.07
N GLY A 176 9.49 9.41 7.32
CA GLY A 176 8.35 10.29 7.62
C GLY A 176 8.51 11.76 7.23
N GLN A 177 9.73 12.25 7.04
CA GLN A 177 10.02 13.62 6.58
C GLN A 177 9.92 13.81 5.07
N VAL A 178 9.83 12.72 4.30
CA VAL A 178 9.74 12.81 2.84
C VAL A 178 8.45 13.49 2.43
N HIS A 179 8.53 14.41 1.49
CA HIS A 179 7.38 15.17 0.99
C HIS A 179 6.60 14.35 -0.04
N ASP A 180 5.28 14.32 0.08
CA ASP A 180 4.44 13.38 -0.67
C ASP A 180 4.51 13.59 -2.18
N ALA A 181 4.55 14.85 -2.61
CA ALA A 181 4.73 15.19 -4.02
C ALA A 181 6.03 14.63 -4.64
N GLN A 182 7.09 14.38 -3.85
CA GLN A 182 8.33 13.79 -4.36
C GLN A 182 8.21 12.27 -4.54
N VAL A 183 7.28 11.63 -3.81
CA VAL A 183 7.04 10.18 -3.87
C VAL A 183 6.07 9.82 -4.99
N LEU A 184 5.24 10.77 -5.42
CA LEU A 184 4.23 10.54 -6.45
C LEU A 184 4.76 9.85 -7.73
N PRO A 185 5.90 10.22 -8.33
CA PRO A 185 6.41 9.53 -9.51
C PRO A 185 6.73 8.05 -9.28
N LEU A 186 7.26 7.71 -8.09
CA LEU A 186 7.54 6.33 -7.67
C LEU A 186 6.23 5.57 -7.46
N LEU A 187 5.29 6.17 -6.72
CA LEU A 187 3.97 5.58 -6.46
C LEU A 187 3.20 5.27 -7.76
N LEU A 188 3.21 6.20 -8.72
CA LEU A 188 2.61 5.98 -10.04
C LEU A 188 3.36 4.94 -10.87
N GLY A 189 4.68 4.81 -10.69
CA GLY A 189 5.49 3.78 -11.34
C GLY A 189 5.17 2.36 -10.86
N ASP A 190 4.77 2.23 -9.61
CA ASP A 190 4.40 0.96 -8.99
C ASP A 190 2.96 0.50 -9.31
N ILE A 191 2.13 1.38 -9.88
CA ILE A 191 0.78 0.99 -10.35
C ILE A 191 0.94 0.01 -11.51
N ARG A 192 0.56 -1.25 -11.26
CA ARG A 192 0.62 -2.32 -12.25
C ARG A 192 -0.47 -3.34 -12.02
N VAL A 193 -1.53 -3.26 -12.82
CA VAL A 193 -2.63 -4.24 -12.79
C VAL A 193 -2.45 -5.24 -13.94
N PRO A 194 -2.12 -6.52 -13.66
CA PRO A 194 -1.99 -7.52 -14.71
C PRO A 194 -3.35 -7.85 -15.34
N ARG A 195 -3.32 -8.32 -16.59
CA ARG A 195 -4.51 -8.86 -17.27
C ARG A 195 -4.53 -10.37 -17.08
N LEU A 196 -5.72 -10.96 -16.89
CA LEU A 196 -5.87 -12.43 -16.80
C LEU A 196 -5.60 -13.13 -18.14
N GLY A 197 -5.78 -12.43 -19.26
CA GLY A 197 -5.50 -12.92 -20.61
C GLY A 197 -4.27 -12.26 -21.24
N ARG A 198 -4.23 -12.28 -22.57
CA ARG A 198 -3.18 -11.58 -23.32
C ARG A 198 -3.28 -10.07 -23.14
N GLY A 199 -2.14 -9.40 -23.03
CA GLY A 199 -2.06 -7.95 -23.00
C GLY A 199 -1.04 -7.42 -22.00
N ARG A 200 -0.63 -6.17 -22.18
CA ARG A 200 0.24 -5.48 -21.24
C ARG A 200 -0.57 -5.14 -19.96
N PRO A 201 0.04 -5.23 -18.77
CA PRO A 201 -0.55 -4.70 -17.55
C PRO A 201 -0.98 -3.24 -17.75
N ARG A 202 -2.12 -2.85 -17.16
CA ARG A 202 -2.53 -1.45 -17.12
C ARG A 202 -1.76 -0.75 -16.00
N THR A 203 -1.12 0.36 -16.35
CA THR A 203 -0.22 1.10 -15.45
C THR A 203 -0.60 2.56 -15.26
N THR A 204 -1.45 3.11 -16.14
CA THR A 204 -1.74 4.54 -16.18
C THR A 204 -3.19 4.80 -15.75
N PRO A 205 -3.39 5.60 -14.68
CA PRO A 205 -4.70 6.12 -14.28
C PRO A 205 -5.34 7.02 -15.34
N ASP A 206 -6.67 7.09 -15.36
CA ASP A 206 -7.42 8.04 -16.20
C ASP A 206 -7.46 9.43 -15.57
N ALA A 207 -7.58 9.46 -14.25
CA ALA A 207 -7.53 10.66 -13.42
C ALA A 207 -6.79 10.38 -12.11
N LEU A 208 -6.18 11.43 -11.55
CA LEU A 208 -5.55 11.41 -10.24
C LEU A 208 -6.22 12.44 -9.33
N LEU A 209 -6.79 11.96 -8.23
CA LEU A 209 -7.28 12.74 -7.11
C LEU A 209 -6.19 12.80 -6.06
N ALA A 210 -5.86 14.01 -5.62
CA ALA A 210 -4.89 14.21 -4.57
C ALA A 210 -5.18 15.49 -3.81
N ASP A 211 -4.68 15.55 -2.58
CA ASP A 211 -4.82 16.75 -1.77
C ASP A 211 -3.98 17.91 -2.34
N LYS A 212 -4.17 19.06 -1.71
CA LYS A 212 -3.49 20.32 -2.03
C LYS A 212 -1.96 20.26 -1.82
N ALA A 213 -1.43 19.27 -1.09
CA ALA A 213 -0.01 19.08 -0.93
C ALA A 213 0.67 18.68 -2.25
N TYR A 214 -0.06 18.05 -3.17
CA TYR A 214 0.41 17.65 -4.50
C TYR A 214 0.27 18.72 -5.59
N SER A 215 -0.16 19.95 -5.26
CA SER A 215 -0.51 20.98 -6.26
C SER A 215 0.68 21.64 -6.99
N SER A 216 1.89 21.08 -6.88
CA SER A 216 3.11 21.67 -7.46
C SER A 216 3.08 21.69 -9.00
N LYS A 217 3.79 22.65 -9.61
CA LYS A 217 3.91 22.73 -11.08
C LYS A 217 4.55 21.47 -11.67
N GLN A 218 5.57 20.93 -11.01
CA GLN A 218 6.25 19.72 -11.44
C GLN A 218 5.28 18.54 -11.48
N VAL A 219 4.50 18.33 -10.42
CA VAL A 219 3.47 17.27 -10.37
C VAL A 219 2.47 17.43 -11.52
N ARG A 220 1.98 18.64 -11.77
CA ARG A 220 1.04 18.88 -12.89
C ARG A 220 1.67 18.59 -14.25
N ALA A 221 2.94 18.95 -14.45
CA ALA A 221 3.67 18.67 -15.68
C ALA A 221 3.88 17.15 -15.87
N ASP A 222 4.27 16.44 -14.81
CA ASP A 222 4.48 14.99 -14.83
C ASP A 222 3.18 14.23 -15.14
N LEU A 223 2.04 14.68 -14.58
CA LEU A 223 0.73 14.08 -14.85
C LEU A 223 0.26 14.36 -16.27
N ALA A 224 0.46 15.59 -16.76
CA ALA A 224 0.16 15.94 -18.15
C ALA A 224 1.00 15.13 -19.15
N ALA A 225 2.30 14.95 -18.88
CA ALA A 225 3.19 14.14 -19.71
C ALA A 225 2.78 12.66 -19.76
N ARG A 226 2.12 12.16 -18.71
CA ARG A 226 1.56 10.80 -18.63
C ARG A 226 0.13 10.69 -19.18
N GLY A 227 -0.48 11.78 -19.62
CA GLY A 227 -1.86 11.82 -20.08
C GLY A 227 -2.90 11.63 -18.96
N ILE A 228 -2.52 11.85 -17.70
CA ILE A 228 -3.39 11.65 -16.53
C ILE A 228 -4.14 12.94 -16.22
N ARG A 229 -5.48 12.87 -16.12
CA ARG A 229 -6.28 14.04 -15.73
C ARG A 229 -6.00 14.42 -14.28
N THR A 230 -5.74 15.71 -14.03
CA THR A 230 -5.40 16.21 -12.70
C THR A 230 -6.61 16.74 -11.95
N VAL A 231 -6.99 16.09 -10.85
CA VAL A 231 -8.02 16.54 -9.90
C VAL A 231 -7.34 16.90 -8.59
N ILE A 232 -6.62 18.02 -8.58
CA ILE A 232 -5.85 18.49 -7.43
C ILE A 232 -6.19 19.94 -7.15
N PRO A 233 -6.80 20.27 -5.99
CA PRO A 233 -7.09 21.64 -5.59
C PRO A 233 -5.83 22.53 -5.63
N GLU A 234 -5.98 23.78 -6.05
CA GLU A 234 -4.87 24.73 -6.05
C GLU A 234 -4.66 25.37 -4.69
N ARG A 235 -3.39 25.71 -4.39
CA ARG A 235 -3.09 26.51 -3.20
C ARG A 235 -3.58 27.96 -3.29
N ALA A 236 -3.95 28.55 -2.15
CA ALA A 236 -4.54 29.89 -2.14
C ALA A 236 -3.53 30.95 -2.63
N ASP A 237 -2.26 30.78 -2.25
CA ASP A 237 -1.11 31.52 -2.77
C ASP A 237 -0.90 31.28 -4.27
N GLN A 238 -1.05 30.03 -4.75
CA GLN A 238 -0.98 29.72 -6.18
C GLN A 238 -2.11 30.36 -6.98
N GLN A 239 -3.33 30.36 -6.46
CA GLN A 239 -4.48 31.05 -7.04
C GLN A 239 -4.24 32.57 -7.10
N ALA A 240 -3.74 33.17 -6.02
CA ALA A 240 -3.40 34.59 -5.95
C ALA A 240 -2.27 34.94 -6.93
N ASN A 241 -1.24 34.12 -7.02
CA ASN A 241 -0.12 34.34 -7.93
C ASN A 241 -0.54 34.17 -9.41
N ARG A 242 -1.44 33.23 -9.71
CA ARG A 242 -2.04 33.13 -11.05
C ARG A 242 -2.85 34.39 -11.38
N LYS A 243 -3.74 34.82 -10.48
CA LYS A 243 -4.53 36.05 -10.65
C LYS A 243 -3.62 37.24 -10.92
N ARG A 244 -2.53 37.38 -10.17
CA ARG A 244 -1.50 38.41 -10.37
C ARG A 244 -0.81 38.32 -11.75
N LYS A 245 -0.63 37.11 -12.28
CA LYS A 245 0.00 36.87 -13.59
C LYS A 245 -0.95 37.04 -14.79
N GLY A 246 -2.24 37.23 -14.58
CA GLY A 246 -3.22 37.45 -15.65
C GLY A 246 -3.20 36.34 -16.71
N CYS A 247 -3.16 36.73 -17.99
CA CYS A 247 -3.11 35.83 -19.15
C CYS A 247 -1.87 34.90 -19.16
N SER A 248 -0.76 35.33 -18.54
CA SER A 248 0.46 34.53 -18.38
C SER A 248 0.39 33.54 -17.22
N GLY A 249 -0.73 33.51 -16.48
CA GLY A 249 -0.96 32.65 -15.33
C GLY A 249 -1.33 31.20 -15.66
N GLY A 250 -1.60 30.90 -16.93
CA GLY A 250 -2.03 29.57 -17.38
C GLY A 250 -3.52 29.27 -17.13
N ARG A 251 -3.99 28.13 -17.64
CA ARG A 251 -5.41 27.73 -17.61
C ARG A 251 -5.85 27.30 -16.21
N LEU A 252 -7.08 27.64 -15.83
CA LEU A 252 -7.73 27.14 -14.62
C LEU A 252 -7.81 25.59 -14.63
N PRO A 253 -7.57 24.93 -13.49
CA PRO A 253 -7.94 23.53 -13.32
C PRO A 253 -9.43 23.40 -13.57
N ARG A 254 -9.82 22.43 -14.40
CA ARG A 254 -11.22 22.06 -14.58
C ARG A 254 -11.52 20.91 -13.63
N TYR A 255 -12.47 21.12 -12.73
CA TYR A 255 -13.05 20.06 -11.91
C TYR A 255 -14.49 19.83 -12.41
N GLY A 256 -14.87 18.57 -12.65
CA GLY A 256 -16.26 18.20 -12.85
C GLY A 256 -17.00 18.11 -11.50
N HIS A 257 -18.33 18.20 -11.51
CA HIS A 257 -19.14 18.10 -10.28
C HIS A 257 -18.99 16.74 -9.56
N ARG A 258 -18.59 15.68 -10.28
CA ARG A 258 -18.25 14.36 -9.71
C ARG A 258 -16.86 14.32 -9.06
N ASP A 259 -15.97 15.23 -9.43
CA ASP A 259 -14.56 15.23 -9.01
C ASP A 259 -14.35 15.88 -7.62
N LEU A 260 -15.38 16.52 -7.06
CA LEU A 260 -15.32 17.28 -5.80
C LEU A 260 -16.04 16.59 -4.61
N GLN A 261 -16.59 15.40 -4.82
CA GLN A 261 -17.39 14.67 -3.80
C GLN A 261 -16.69 13.42 -3.23
N ALA A 262 -15.40 13.22 -3.53
CA ALA A 262 -14.59 12.11 -3.02
C ALA A 262 -13.82 12.49 -1.75
#